data_AF-A0A948G173-F1
#
_entry.id   AF-A0A948G173-F1
#
_cell.length_a   1.000
_cell.length_b   1.000
_cell.length_c   1.000
_cell.angle_alpha   90.00
_cell.angle_beta   90.00
_cell.angle_gamma   90.00
#
_symmetry.space_group_name_H-M   'P 1'
#
loop_
_entity.id
_entity.type
_entity.pdbx_description
1 polymer ?
#
loop_
_entity_poly.entity_id
_entity_poly.type
_entity_poly.pdbx_seq_one_letter_code
_entity_poly.pdbx_strand_id
1 'polypeptide(L)' 'IVKKIVETEYPNPSGRIAERQEVADLVAFICSDLAGFINGQNIRIDGGAVCYV' A
#
# COMPACT_ATOMS: atom_id res chain seq x y z
N ILE A 1 9.30 -13.41 -11.88
CA ILE A 1 9.96 -12.09 -11.68
C ILE A 1 9.41 -11.40 -10.43
N VAL A 2 8.11 -11.08 -10.36
CA VAL A 2 7.49 -10.39 -9.20
C VAL A 2 7.73 -11.09 -7.86
N LYS A 3 7.58 -12.42 -7.79
CA LYS A 3 7.86 -13.19 -6.57
C LYS A 3 9.28 -12.96 -6.02
N LYS A 4 10.28 -12.95 -6.90
CA LYS A 4 11.69 -12.73 -6.52
C LYS A 4 11.92 -11.32 -5.99
N ILE A 5 11.26 -10.31 -6.57
CA ILE A 5 11.34 -8.92 -6.09
C ILE A 5 10.87 -8.83 -4.65
N VAL A 6 9.74 -9.47 -4.32
CA VAL A 6 9.22 -9.46 -2.94
C VAL A 6 10.14 -10.21 -1.99
N GLU A 7 10.74 -11.31 -2.41
CA GLU A 7 11.65 -12.08 -1.57
C GLU A 7 12.97 -11.37 -1.27
N THR A 8 13.51 -10.57 -2.21
CA THR A 8 14.87 -10.01 -2.08
C THR A 8 14.95 -8.49 -1.95
N GLU A 9 14.14 -7.74 -2.70
CA GLU A 9 14.25 -6.28 -2.79
C GLU A 9 13.15 -5.56 -2.00
N TYR A 10 11.97 -6.17 -1.88
CA TYR A 10 10.80 -5.57 -1.26
C TYR A 10 10.02 -6.55 -0.37
N PRO A 11 10.66 -7.06 0.69
CA PRO A 11 10.01 -7.96 1.63
C PRO A 11 8.87 -7.24 2.33
N ASN A 12 7.68 -7.84 2.26
CA ASN A 12 6.49 -7.34 2.91
C ASN A 12 5.62 -8.51 3.41
N PRO A 13 4.90 -8.34 4.53
CA PRO A 13 3.98 -9.33 5.06
C PRO A 13 2.93 -9.85 4.09
N SER A 14 2.48 -9.05 3.12
CA SER A 14 1.51 -9.49 2.12
C SER A 14 2.09 -10.48 1.09
N GLY A 15 3.42 -10.64 1.01
CA GLY A 15 4.07 -11.62 0.14
C GLY A 15 3.88 -11.37 -1.36
N ARG A 16 3.40 -10.17 -1.74
CA ARG A 16 3.16 -9.77 -3.13
C ARG A 16 3.37 -8.28 -3.33
N ILE A 17 3.40 -7.85 -4.59
CA ILE A 17 3.30 -6.43 -4.94
C ILE A 17 1.83 -6.07 -5.06
N ALA A 18 1.48 -4.86 -4.61
CA ALA A 18 0.14 -4.32 -4.76
C ALA A 18 -0.21 -4.13 -6.25
N GLU A 19 -1.46 -4.38 -6.61
CA GLU A 19 -1.98 -4.05 -7.92
C GLU A 19 -2.32 -2.56 -8.00
N ARG A 20 -2.32 -2.00 -9.21
CA ARG A 20 -2.69 -0.60 -9.43
C ARG A 20 -4.08 -0.27 -8.90
N GLN A 21 -5.00 -1.25 -8.97
CA GLN A 21 -6.37 -1.07 -8.51
C GLN A 21 -6.44 -0.85 -6.99
N GLU A 22 -5.58 -1.50 -6.21
CA GLU A 22 -5.57 -1.33 -4.75
C GLU A 22 -5.15 0.09 -4.34
N VAL A 23 -4.26 0.71 -5.13
CA VAL A 23 -3.91 2.11 -4.96
C VAL A 23 -5.09 3.02 -5.32
N ALA A 24 -5.77 2.73 -6.44
CA ALA A 24 -6.94 3.49 -6.87
C ALA A 24 -8.10 3.38 -5.87
N ASP A 25 -8.32 2.20 -5.28
CA ASP A 25 -9.36 1.95 -4.30
C ASP A 25 -9.12 2.74 -3.01
N LEU A 26 -7.87 2.83 -2.53
CA LEU A 26 -7.55 3.71 -1.39
C LEU A 26 -7.85 5.17 -1.75
N VAL A 27 -7.43 5.63 -2.93
CA VAL A 27 -7.68 7.01 -3.37
C VAL A 27 -9.19 7.27 -3.42
N ALA A 28 -9.98 6.36 -4.00
CA ALA A 28 -11.43 6.49 -4.07
C ALA A 28 -12.07 6.54 -2.66
N PHE A 29 -11.59 5.72 -1.72
CA PHE A 29 -12.05 5.76 -0.34
C PHE A 29 -11.71 7.11 0.33
N ILE A 30 -10.46 7.58 0.21
CA ILE A 30 -10.02 8.85 0.82
C ILE A 30 -10.78 10.05 0.24
N CYS A 31 -11.11 10.02 -1.05
CA CYS A 31 -11.91 11.06 -1.69
C CYS A 31 -13.42 10.98 -1.38
N SER A 32 -13.88 9.92 -0.73
CA SER A 32 -15.29 9.75 -0.36
C SER A 32 -15.61 10.37 1.00
N ASP A 33 -16.90 10.59 1.27
CA ASP A 33 -17.38 11.09 2.55
C ASP A 33 -17.05 10.16 3.74
N LEU A 34 -16.76 8.88 3.47
CA LEU A 34 -16.40 7.88 4.49
C LEU A 34 -15.08 8.20 5.19
N ALA A 35 -14.18 8.93 4.52
CA ALA A 35 -12.87 9.30 5.04
C ALA A 35 -12.84 10.70 5.67
N GLY A 36 -13.99 11.33 5.94
CA GLY A 36 -14.10 12.74 6.34
C GLY A 36 -13.33 13.18 7.59
N PHE A 37 -12.84 12.25 8.42
CA PHE A 37 -12.00 12.55 9.59
C PHE A 37 -10.51 12.22 9.40
N ILE A 38 -10.12 11.70 8.24
CA ILE A 38 -8.72 11.36 7.92
C ILE A 38 -8.07 12.58 7.26
N ASN A 39 -7.13 13.21 7.97
CA ASN A 39 -6.37 14.35 7.43
C ASN A 39 -4.91 14.33 7.92
N GLY A 40 -4.01 14.94 7.14
CA GLY A 40 -2.60 15.09 7.50
C GLY A 40 -1.81 13.78 7.65
N GLN A 41 -2.35 12.67 7.13
CA GLN A 41 -1.73 11.34 7.26
C GLN A 41 -0.94 10.96 6.01
N ASN A 42 0.15 10.22 6.22
CA ASN A 42 0.84 9.48 5.17
C ASN A 42 0.40 8.01 5.27
N ILE A 43 -0.42 7.56 4.32
CA ILE A 43 -0.95 6.19 4.30
C ILE A 43 -0.13 5.35 3.32
N ARG A 44 0.56 4.34 3.85
CA ARG A 44 1.37 3.39 3.07
C ARG A 44 0.46 2.35 2.40
N ILE A 45 0.75 2.02 1.14
CA ILE A 45 0.16 0.88 0.41
C ILE A 45 1.32 -0.01 -0.09
N ASP A 46 2.00 -0.65 0.83
CA ASP A 46 3.25 -1.38 0.57
C ASP A 46 3.22 -2.85 0.99
N GLY A 47 2.04 -3.36 1.35
CA GLY A 47 1.90 -4.71 1.91
C GLY A 47 2.55 -4.87 3.30
N GLY A 48 2.89 -3.76 3.97
CA GLY A 48 3.52 -3.73 5.28
C GLY A 48 5.05 -3.76 5.23
N ALA A 49 5.67 -3.23 4.18
CA ALA A 49 7.13 -3.18 4.08
C ALA A 49 7.73 -2.20 5.12
N VAL A 50 8.32 -2.73 6.20
CA VAL A 50 8.87 -1.91 7.31
C VAL A 50 10.36 -1.60 7.13
N CYS A 51 11.08 -2.33 6.28
CA CYS A 51 12.56 -2.32 6.26
C CYS A 51 13.22 -1.01 5.79
N TYR A 52 12.46 -0.02 5.33
CA TYR A 52 12.98 1.33 5.06
C TYR A 52 11.94 2.34 5.56
N VAL A 53 12.19 2.90 6.74
CA VAL A 53 11.51 4.10 7.25
C VAL A 53 12.38 5.31 7.02
#